data_AF-A0A4Y2GKM0-F1
#
_entry.id   AF-A0A4Y2GKM0-F1
#
_cell.length_a   1.000
_cell.length_b   1.000
_cell.length_c   1.000
_cell.angle_alpha   90.00
_cell.angle_beta   90.00
_cell.angle_gamma   90.00
#
_symmetry.space_group_name_H-M   'P 1'
#
loop_
_entity.id
_entity.type
_entity.pdbx_description
1 polymer ?
#
loop_
_entity_poly.entity_id
_entity_poly.type
_entity_poly.pdbx_seq_one_letter_code
_entity_poly.pdbx_strand_id
1 'polypeptide(L)'
;MKIRNSTYSEVEECVGKWFVQCHDQNLPESGLMLQQKTEDFAKELESNSEFKASNGWMTNFKKRHNIGFRKICGCLPNKTAAFKVEGCHCGKQLRVIVFLAATQRGKEKLPPLMIGRSKKPRCFPKIRSFPMMHRSNLKAWMSSEIFGDWLKGIDKEMTKKKRCIFLFIDNCDAHSKYHNEIFAAKYDFEIAAT
;
A
#
# COMPACT_ATOMS: atom_id res chain seq x y z
N MET A 1 33.28 3.32 -17.35
CA MET A 1 33.65 2.69 -16.06
C MET A 1 33.88 1.20 -16.34
N LYS A 2 35.09 0.65 -16.14
CA LYS A 2 35.34 -0.78 -16.37
C LYS A 2 34.66 -1.60 -15.27
N ILE A 3 33.67 -2.42 -15.63
CA ILE A 3 33.00 -3.32 -14.69
C ILE A 3 33.94 -4.51 -14.46
N ARG A 4 34.35 -4.73 -13.21
CA ARG A 4 35.14 -5.91 -12.83
C ARG A 4 34.21 -7.08 -12.52
N ASN A 5 34.58 -8.28 -12.95
CA ASN A 5 33.87 -9.52 -12.63
C ASN A 5 33.93 -9.80 -11.13
N SER A 6 32.96 -10.58 -10.63
CA SER A 6 32.90 -10.92 -9.20
C SER A 6 34.02 -11.87 -8.85
N THR A 7 34.60 -11.68 -7.66
CA THR A 7 35.49 -12.66 -7.04
C THR A 7 34.73 -13.90 -6.57
N TYR A 8 33.39 -13.82 -6.45
CA TYR A 8 32.50 -14.88 -5.99
C TYR A 8 31.43 -15.14 -7.05
N SER A 9 31.83 -15.72 -8.18
CA SER A 9 30.97 -15.93 -9.34
C SER A 9 29.81 -16.89 -9.08
N GLU A 10 30.02 -17.92 -8.26
CA GLU A 10 29.00 -18.93 -7.95
C GLU A 10 27.84 -18.35 -7.14
N VAL A 11 28.15 -17.64 -6.05
CA VAL A 11 27.15 -16.93 -5.23
C VAL A 11 26.39 -15.91 -6.07
N GLU A 12 27.08 -15.19 -6.95
CA GLU A 12 26.46 -14.20 -7.84
C GLU A 12 25.47 -14.83 -8.83
N GLU A 13 25.81 -15.97 -9.42
CA GLU A 13 24.94 -16.68 -10.34
C GLU A 13 23.67 -17.18 -9.64
N CYS A 14 23.80 -17.76 -8.45
CA CYS A 14 22.66 -18.22 -7.65
C CYS A 14 21.73 -17.07 -7.26
N VAL A 15 22.27 -15.97 -6.76
CA VAL A 15 21.49 -14.78 -6.40
C VAL A 15 20.83 -14.17 -7.64
N GLY A 16 21.53 -14.13 -8.77
CA GLY A 16 20.99 -13.66 -10.05
C GLY A 16 19.80 -14.48 -10.53
N LYS A 17 19.92 -15.82 -10.53
CA LYS A 17 18.83 -16.73 -10.93
C LYS A 17 17.62 -16.62 -10.00
N TRP A 18 17.86 -16.59 -8.70
CA TRP A 18 16.80 -16.43 -7.72
C TRP A 18 16.06 -15.09 -7.87
N PHE A 19 16.79 -14.00 -8.10
CA PHE A 19 16.19 -12.69 -8.31
C PHE A 19 15.29 -12.64 -9.56
N VAL A 20 15.69 -13.29 -10.66
CA VAL A 20 14.86 -13.44 -11.86
C VAL A 20 13.59 -14.25 -11.55
N GLN A 21 13.73 -15.37 -10.83
CA GLN A 21 12.61 -16.21 -10.44
C GLN A 21 11.58 -15.48 -9.58
N CYS A 22 12.02 -14.68 -8.60
CA CYS A 22 11.12 -13.90 -7.75
C CYS A 22 10.37 -12.83 -8.55
N HIS A 23 11.02 -12.21 -9.54
CA HIS A 23 10.39 -11.25 -10.43
C HIS A 23 9.31 -11.90 -11.31
N ASP A 24 9.57 -13.08 -11.88
CA ASP A 24 8.59 -13.82 -12.68
C ASP A 24 7.34 -14.21 -11.85
N GLN A 25 7.50 -14.34 -10.54
CA GLN A 25 6.41 -14.57 -9.58
C GLN A 25 5.77 -13.28 -9.04
N ASN A 26 6.16 -12.10 -9.54
CA ASN A 26 5.72 -10.78 -9.08
C ASN A 26 5.91 -10.55 -7.56
N LEU A 27 6.91 -11.20 -6.94
CA LEU A 27 7.17 -11.03 -5.51
C LEU A 27 7.99 -9.76 -5.25
N PRO A 28 7.56 -8.89 -4.32
CA PRO A 28 8.28 -7.66 -4.01
C PRO A 28 9.58 -7.97 -3.24
N GLU A 29 10.69 -7.93 -3.96
CA GLU A 29 12.03 -8.09 -3.42
C GLU A 29 12.56 -6.79 -2.82
N SER A 30 12.82 -6.77 -1.50
CA SER A 30 13.47 -5.64 -0.83
C SER A 30 14.99 -5.81 -0.82
N GLY A 31 15.74 -4.70 -0.71
CA GLY A 31 17.20 -4.75 -0.67
C GLY A 31 17.78 -5.53 0.51
N LEU A 32 17.01 -5.68 1.60
CA LEU A 32 17.37 -6.49 2.76
C LEU A 32 17.13 -7.98 2.51
N MET A 33 16.04 -8.32 1.82
CA MET A 33 15.76 -9.72 1.41
C MET A 33 16.85 -10.24 0.49
N LEU A 34 17.26 -9.42 -0.49
CA LEU A 34 18.36 -9.75 -1.39
C LEU A 34 19.68 -9.98 -0.63
N GLN A 35 19.98 -9.18 0.38
CA GLN A 35 21.17 -9.34 1.20
C GLN A 35 21.12 -10.62 2.02
N GLN A 36 20.01 -10.87 2.71
CA GLN A 36 19.83 -12.08 3.51
C GLN A 36 19.94 -13.34 2.63
N LYS A 37 19.29 -13.34 1.46
CA LYS A 37 19.36 -14.48 0.55
C LYS A 37 20.77 -14.72 -0.01
N THR A 38 21.53 -13.65 -0.24
CA THR A 38 22.94 -13.75 -0.64
C THR A 38 23.75 -14.44 0.46
N GLU A 39 23.52 -14.11 1.73
CA GLU A 39 24.19 -14.78 2.86
C GLU A 39 23.77 -16.24 3.00
N ASP A 40 22.51 -16.57 2.74
CA ASP A 40 22.02 -17.95 2.75
C ASP A 40 22.69 -18.78 1.65
N PHE A 41 22.76 -18.27 0.42
CA PHE A 41 23.46 -18.96 -0.66
C PHE A 41 24.96 -19.11 -0.41
N ALA A 42 25.60 -18.13 0.24
CA ALA A 42 27.00 -18.25 0.60
C ALA A 42 27.27 -19.37 1.63
N LYS A 43 26.33 -19.58 2.57
CA LYS A 43 26.39 -20.68 3.53
C LYS A 43 26.14 -22.03 2.87
N GLU A 44 25.15 -22.10 1.98
CA GLU A 44 24.72 -23.33 1.31
C GLU A 44 25.77 -23.85 0.31
N LEU A 45 26.50 -22.94 -0.35
CA LEU A 45 27.54 -23.29 -1.32
C LEU A 45 28.92 -23.57 -0.68
N GLU A 46 29.03 -23.58 0.66
CA GLU A 46 30.29 -23.70 1.40
C GLU A 46 31.41 -22.79 0.84
N SER A 47 31.02 -21.63 0.29
CA SER A 47 31.94 -20.72 -0.37
C SER A 47 32.82 -20.08 0.70
N ASN A 48 34.12 -20.43 0.69
CA ASN A 48 35.24 -19.84 1.43
C ASN A 48 34.83 -18.86 2.54
N SER A 49 35.12 -19.23 3.79
CA SER A 49 34.71 -18.64 5.09
C SER A 49 34.81 -17.11 5.29
N GLU A 50 35.19 -16.35 4.27
CA GLU A 50 35.38 -14.90 4.27
C GLU A 50 34.31 -14.15 3.46
N PHE A 51 33.40 -14.83 2.73
CA PHE A 51 32.37 -14.13 1.98
C PHE A 51 31.41 -13.37 2.89
N LYS A 52 31.28 -12.06 2.64
CA LYS A 52 30.28 -11.20 3.28
C LYS A 52 29.49 -10.49 2.21
N ALA A 53 28.16 -10.51 2.34
CA ALA A 53 27.24 -9.70 1.54
C ALA A 53 27.35 -8.21 1.95
N SER A 54 28.55 -7.65 1.79
CA SER A 54 28.88 -6.29 2.16
C SER A 54 28.12 -5.29 1.30
N ASN A 55 27.94 -4.07 1.82
CA ASN A 55 27.34 -2.97 1.07
C ASN A 55 28.06 -2.72 -0.28
N GLY A 56 29.38 -2.91 -0.33
CA GLY A 56 30.18 -2.78 -1.55
C GLY A 56 29.89 -3.87 -2.58
N TRP A 57 29.87 -5.14 -2.16
CA TRP A 57 29.53 -6.26 -3.03
C TRP A 57 28.10 -6.12 -3.57
N MET A 58 27.15 -5.82 -2.69
CA MET A 58 25.75 -5.63 -3.02
C MET A 58 25.52 -4.46 -4.00
N THR A 59 26.30 -3.38 -3.88
CA THR A 59 26.25 -2.25 -4.81
C THR A 59 26.76 -2.64 -6.21
N ASN A 60 27.83 -3.44 -6.28
CA ASN A 60 28.40 -3.88 -7.55
C ASN A 60 27.53 -4.95 -8.22
N PHE A 61 26.99 -5.90 -7.45
CA PHE A 61 26.00 -6.87 -7.92
C PHE A 61 24.79 -6.17 -8.57
N LYS A 62 24.19 -5.20 -7.88
CA LYS A 62 23.07 -4.42 -8.41
C LYS A 62 23.42 -3.68 -9.70
N LYS A 63 24.64 -3.13 -9.80
CA LYS A 63 25.12 -2.48 -11.04
C LYS A 63 25.28 -3.48 -12.18
N ARG A 64 25.86 -4.66 -11.93
CA ARG A 64 26.09 -5.71 -12.93
C ARG A 64 24.80 -6.29 -13.50
N HIS A 65 23.82 -6.52 -12.64
CA HIS A 65 22.52 -7.06 -13.03
C HIS A 65 21.48 -5.98 -13.38
N ASN A 66 21.88 -4.71 -13.47
CA ASN A 66 21.01 -3.57 -13.74
C ASN A 66 19.76 -3.51 -12.82
N ILE A 67 19.95 -3.89 -11.56
CA ILE A 67 18.93 -3.93 -10.52
C ILE A 67 18.86 -2.55 -9.87
N GLY A 68 17.75 -1.85 -10.08
CA GLY A 68 17.47 -0.57 -9.43
C GLY A 68 16.35 -0.70 -8.41
N PHE A 69 16.59 -0.27 -7.17
CA PHE A 69 15.50 0.00 -6.25
C PHE A 69 14.96 1.37 -6.58
N ARG A 70 14.01 1.45 -7.51
CA ARG A 70 13.31 2.71 -7.75
C ARG A 70 12.34 2.93 -6.61
N LYS A 71 12.18 4.20 -6.23
CA LYS A 71 10.92 4.66 -5.69
C LYS A 71 9.91 4.56 -6.83
N ILE A 72 9.30 3.39 -7.00
CA ILE A 72 8.18 3.22 -7.90
C ILE A 72 7.15 4.29 -7.48
N CYS A 73 6.57 4.98 -8.46
CA CYS A 73 5.50 5.95 -8.23
C CYS A 73 4.57 5.40 -7.13
N GLY A 74 4.21 6.23 -6.15
CA GLY A 74 3.57 5.84 -4.87
C GLY A 74 2.18 5.18 -4.96
N CYS A 75 1.90 4.48 -6.06
CA CYS A 75 0.79 3.58 -6.30
C CYS A 75 1.07 2.14 -5.84
N LEU A 76 2.31 1.79 -5.46
CA LEU A 76 2.70 0.48 -4.91
C LEU A 76 3.57 0.66 -3.66
N PRO A 77 3.60 -0.32 -2.74
CA PRO A 77 4.33 -0.23 -1.48
C PRO A 77 5.80 0.16 -1.72
N ASN A 78 6.30 1.06 -0.87
CA ASN A 78 7.68 1.55 -0.97
C ASN A 78 8.64 0.35 -0.80
N LYS A 79 9.54 0.18 -1.78
CA LYS A 79 10.67 -0.78 -1.85
C LYS A 79 10.45 -2.06 -2.70
N THR A 80 9.91 -1.95 -3.91
CA THR A 80 10.01 -3.03 -4.90
C THR A 80 11.26 -2.84 -5.76
N ALA A 81 12.12 -3.86 -5.85
CA ALA A 81 13.21 -3.88 -6.82
C ALA A 81 12.65 -3.98 -8.25
N ALA A 82 13.16 -3.18 -9.19
CA ALA A 82 12.77 -3.26 -10.59
C ALA A 82 13.98 -3.10 -11.52
N PHE A 83 13.92 -3.71 -12.70
CA PHE A 83 14.89 -3.43 -13.76
C PHE A 83 14.81 -1.95 -14.17
N LYS A 84 15.96 -1.34 -14.46
CA LYS A 84 16.02 0.07 -14.86
C LYS A 84 15.35 0.27 -16.23
N VAL A 85 14.05 0.60 -16.26
CA VAL A 85 13.34 1.09 -17.46
C VAL A 85 13.34 2.63 -17.46
N GLU A 86 13.99 3.27 -18.42
CA GLU A 86 14.07 4.74 -18.48
C GLU A 86 12.71 5.39 -18.78
N GLY A 87 12.40 6.49 -18.08
CA GLY A 87 11.23 7.35 -18.34
C GLY A 87 9.96 7.04 -17.53
N CYS A 88 9.85 7.57 -16.30
CA CYS A 88 8.55 7.76 -15.66
C CYS A 88 8.45 9.17 -15.09
N HIS A 89 7.74 10.06 -15.78
CA HIS A 89 7.40 11.39 -15.28
C HIS A 89 6.24 11.24 -14.29
N CYS A 90 6.54 10.99 -13.02
CA CYS A 90 5.51 10.85 -12.00
C CYS A 90 4.85 12.21 -11.71
N GLY A 91 3.59 12.37 -12.15
CA GLY A 91 2.77 13.52 -11.78
C GLY A 91 2.60 13.67 -10.27
N LYS A 92 2.16 14.86 -9.84
CA LYS A 92 1.88 15.22 -8.42
C LYS A 92 1.18 14.06 -7.70
N GLN A 93 1.67 13.69 -6.51
CA GLN A 93 1.08 12.64 -5.66
C GLN A 93 -0.44 12.82 -5.56
N LEU A 94 -1.17 11.84 -6.08
CA LEU A 94 -2.62 11.78 -5.99
C LEU A 94 -2.98 11.02 -4.72
N ARG A 95 -3.28 11.77 -3.65
CA ARG A 95 -3.83 11.20 -2.43
C ARG A 95 -5.29 10.81 -2.66
N VAL A 96 -5.62 9.59 -2.27
CA VAL A 96 -6.98 9.07 -2.15
C VAL A 96 -7.12 8.50 -0.74
N ILE A 97 -8.21 8.84 -0.05
CA ILE A 97 -8.60 8.22 1.21
C ILE A 97 -9.78 7.30 0.94
N VAL A 98 -9.75 6.11 1.54
CA VAL A 98 -10.90 5.20 1.54
C VAL A 98 -11.31 5.01 2.99
N PHE A 99 -12.52 5.44 3.32
CA PHE A 99 -13.13 5.19 4.62
C PHE A 99 -13.88 3.88 4.56
N LEU A 100 -13.52 2.98 5.46
CA LEU A 100 -14.06 1.62 5.56
C LEU A 100 -14.71 1.47 6.92
N ALA A 101 -15.86 0.81 6.96
CA ALA A 101 -16.53 0.44 8.19
C ALA A 101 -17.07 -0.98 8.08
N ALA A 102 -16.92 -1.75 9.14
CA ALA A 102 -17.38 -3.13 9.22
C ALA A 102 -17.89 -3.42 10.64
N THR A 103 -18.69 -4.47 10.77
CA THR A 103 -19.05 -5.01 12.09
C THR A 103 -17.80 -5.56 12.78
N GLN A 104 -17.79 -5.64 14.11
CA GLN A 104 -16.63 -6.16 14.87
C GLN A 104 -16.23 -7.58 14.42
N ARG A 105 -17.22 -8.42 14.07
CA ARG A 105 -16.96 -9.77 13.54
C ARG A 105 -16.52 -9.79 12.07
N GLY A 106 -16.47 -8.65 11.40
CA GLY A 106 -16.07 -8.50 9.99
C GLY A 106 -17.02 -9.10 8.96
N LYS A 107 -18.15 -9.70 9.38
CA LYS A 107 -19.10 -10.40 8.50
C LYS A 107 -19.88 -9.46 7.59
N GLU A 108 -20.15 -8.25 8.05
CA GLU A 108 -20.87 -7.24 7.28
C GLU A 108 -20.02 -5.99 7.20
N LYS A 109 -19.92 -5.44 5.98
CA LYS A 109 -19.15 -4.26 5.65
C LYS A 109 -20.10 -3.20 5.11
N LEU A 110 -19.94 -1.98 5.59
CA LEU A 110 -20.65 -0.83 5.02
C LEU A 110 -20.05 -0.47 3.67
N PRO A 111 -20.82 0.17 2.78
CA PRO A 111 -20.30 0.70 1.52
C PRO A 111 -19.10 1.62 1.78
N PRO A 112 -17.96 1.39 1.10
CA PRO A 112 -16.79 2.22 1.28
C PRO A 112 -17.06 3.65 0.79
N LEU A 113 -16.41 4.63 1.41
CA LEU A 113 -16.41 6.02 0.95
C LEU A 113 -15.02 6.37 0.41
N MET A 114 -14.96 6.72 -0.87
CA MET A 114 -13.73 7.16 -1.53
C MET A 114 -13.66 8.69 -1.56
N ILE A 115 -12.53 9.25 -1.14
CA ILE A 115 -12.25 10.68 -1.15
C ILE A 115 -10.99 10.95 -1.95
N GLY A 116 -11.15 11.69 -3.05
CA GLY A 116 -10.03 12.09 -3.92
C GLY A 116 -9.88 13.61 -4.02
N ARG A 117 -8.91 14.08 -4.81
CA ARG A 117 -8.76 15.50 -5.13
C ARG A 117 -9.72 16.00 -6.20
N SER A 118 -10.03 15.15 -7.16
CA SER A 118 -10.87 15.50 -8.31
C SER A 118 -12.24 14.90 -8.16
N LYS A 119 -13.28 15.64 -8.53
CA LYS A 119 -14.65 15.11 -8.69
C LYS A 119 -14.71 14.03 -9.77
N LYS A 120 -13.91 14.18 -10.83
CA LYS A 120 -13.78 13.26 -11.96
C LYS A 120 -12.30 12.90 -12.16
N PRO A 121 -11.80 11.86 -11.49
CA PRO A 121 -10.41 11.45 -11.61
C PRO A 121 -10.07 11.01 -13.04
N ARG A 122 -8.96 11.51 -13.58
CA ARG A 122 -8.53 11.24 -14.97
C ARG A 122 -8.19 9.77 -15.23
N CYS A 123 -7.83 9.02 -14.20
CA CYS A 123 -7.60 7.57 -14.27
C CYS A 123 -8.90 6.75 -14.41
N PHE A 124 -10.07 7.38 -14.28
CA PHE A 124 -11.38 6.74 -14.47
C PHE A 124 -12.23 7.51 -15.50
N PRO A 125 -11.76 7.69 -16.74
CA PRO A 125 -12.42 8.56 -17.71
C PRO A 125 -13.79 8.04 -18.16
N LYS A 126 -14.01 6.72 -18.08
CA LYS A 126 -15.23 6.03 -18.53
C LYS A 126 -16.25 5.78 -17.42
N ILE A 127 -15.91 6.04 -16.15
CA ILE A 127 -16.81 5.80 -15.02
C ILE A 127 -17.70 7.03 -14.83
N ARG A 128 -19.00 6.88 -15.14
CA ARG A 128 -19.99 7.95 -14.96
C ARG A 128 -20.50 8.05 -13.51
N SER A 129 -20.61 6.91 -12.84
CA SER A 129 -21.00 6.77 -11.44
C SER A 129 -20.15 5.71 -10.77
N PHE A 130 -19.60 6.01 -9.61
CA PHE A 130 -18.85 5.02 -8.84
C PHE A 130 -19.81 4.03 -8.18
N PRO A 131 -19.45 2.73 -8.07
CA PRO A 131 -20.24 1.73 -7.35
C PRO A 131 -20.25 1.99 -5.83
N MET A 132 -19.47 2.97 -5.38
CA MET A 132 -19.35 3.42 -4.01
C MET A 132 -19.51 4.94 -3.94
N MET A 133 -19.74 5.47 -2.75
CA MET A 133 -19.80 6.92 -2.58
C MET A 133 -18.43 7.53 -2.86
N HIS A 134 -18.38 8.47 -3.81
CA HIS A 134 -17.16 9.19 -4.16
C HIS A 134 -17.36 10.69 -3.86
N ARG A 135 -16.43 11.26 -3.09
CA ARG A 135 -16.39 12.69 -2.74
C ARG A 135 -15.02 13.26 -3.08
N SER A 136 -14.96 14.58 -3.29
CA SER A 136 -13.72 15.26 -3.62
C SER A 136 -13.40 16.38 -2.64
N ASN A 137 -12.16 16.46 -2.19
CA ASN A 137 -11.63 17.55 -1.38
C ASN A 137 -10.24 17.94 -1.92
N LEU A 138 -9.89 19.23 -1.99
CA LEU A 138 -8.62 19.71 -2.53
C LEU A 138 -7.40 19.06 -1.88
N LYS A 139 -7.46 18.81 -0.56
CA LYS A 139 -6.41 18.12 0.19
C LYS A 139 -6.59 16.59 0.22
N ALA A 140 -7.71 16.08 -0.29
CA ALA A 140 -8.14 14.68 -0.20
C ALA A 140 -8.17 14.15 1.25
N TRP A 141 -8.57 14.99 2.20
CA TRP A 141 -8.88 14.59 3.58
C TRP A 141 -10.40 14.48 3.78
N MET A 142 -10.80 13.71 4.79
CA MET A 142 -12.17 13.74 5.31
C MET A 142 -12.50 15.14 5.85
N SER A 143 -13.74 15.60 5.66
CA SER A 143 -14.28 16.78 6.34
C SER A 143 -15.58 16.39 7.04
N SER A 144 -16.02 17.20 8.00
CA SER A 144 -17.28 16.93 8.72
C SER A 144 -18.49 16.92 7.80
N GLU A 145 -18.48 17.71 6.73
CA GLU A 145 -19.55 17.74 5.73
C GLU A 145 -19.59 16.42 4.95
N ILE A 146 -18.42 15.93 4.51
CA ILE A 146 -18.31 14.65 3.79
C ILE A 146 -18.74 13.49 4.70
N PHE A 147 -18.29 13.52 5.96
CA PHE A 147 -18.63 12.51 6.93
C PHE A 147 -20.13 12.50 7.27
N GLY A 148 -20.73 13.66 7.52
CA GLY A 148 -22.16 13.80 7.79
C GLY A 148 -23.04 13.35 6.62
N ASP A 149 -22.64 13.67 5.38
CA ASP A 149 -23.32 13.16 4.18
C ASP A 149 -23.30 11.62 4.11
N TRP A 150 -22.17 11.01 4.45
CA TRP A 150 -22.03 9.56 4.48
C TRP A 150 -22.87 8.94 5.60
N LEU A 151 -22.84 9.49 6.81
CA LEU A 151 -23.67 9.06 7.93
C LEU A 151 -25.16 9.06 7.57
N LYS A 152 -25.68 10.13 6.95
CA LYS A 152 -27.07 10.20 6.49
C LYS A 152 -27.41 9.09 5.49
N GLY A 153 -26.46 8.74 4.62
CA GLY A 153 -26.61 7.63 3.68
C GLY A 153 -26.74 6.29 4.41
N ILE A 154 -25.88 6.05 5.41
CA ILE A 154 -25.93 4.83 6.23
C ILE A 154 -27.23 4.77 7.03
N ASP A 155 -27.63 5.87 7.68
CA ASP A 155 -28.86 5.94 8.47
C ASP A 155 -30.11 5.62 7.64
N LYS A 156 -30.17 6.13 6.39
CA LYS A 156 -31.23 5.79 5.44
C LYS A 156 -31.26 4.29 5.10
N GLU A 157 -30.09 3.68 4.88
CA GLU A 157 -29.99 2.25 4.58
C GLU A 157 -30.36 1.39 5.81
N MET A 158 -29.96 1.81 7.00
CA MET A 158 -30.28 1.14 8.26
C MET A 158 -31.77 1.24 8.59
N THR A 159 -32.39 2.39 8.35
CA THR A 159 -33.84 2.61 8.46
C THR A 159 -34.61 1.67 7.53
N LYS A 160 -34.19 1.54 6.26
CA LYS A 160 -34.81 0.58 5.31
C LYS A 160 -34.71 -0.86 5.80
N LYS A 161 -33.56 -1.22 6.38
CA LYS A 161 -33.32 -2.55 6.96
C LYS A 161 -34.00 -2.73 8.33
N LYS A 162 -34.66 -1.71 8.87
CA LYS A 162 -35.21 -1.68 10.25
C LYS A 162 -34.19 -2.13 11.29
N ARG A 163 -32.95 -1.66 11.12
CA ARG A 163 -31.83 -2.03 11.96
C ARG A 163 -31.16 -0.78 12.53
N CYS A 164 -30.64 -0.91 13.73
CA CYS A 164 -29.77 0.09 14.34
C CYS A 164 -28.33 -0.44 14.39
N ILE A 165 -27.38 0.48 14.33
CA ILE A 165 -25.95 0.17 14.44
C ILE A 165 -25.30 1.21 15.36
N PHE A 166 -24.26 0.78 16.06
CA PHE A 166 -23.35 1.68 16.76
C PHE A 166 -22.06 1.78 15.95
N LEU A 167 -21.54 3.00 15.78
CA LEU A 167 -20.31 3.26 15.05
C LEU A 167 -19.26 3.84 15.99
N PHE A 168 -18.13 3.16 16.09
CA PHE A 168 -16.95 3.71 16.77
C PHE A 168 -16.18 4.57 15.79
N ILE A 169 -15.90 5.79 16.21
CA ILE A 169 -15.27 6.83 15.40
C ILE A 169 -14.05 7.34 16.15
N ASP A 170 -12.96 7.60 15.42
CA ASP A 170 -11.73 8.17 15.99
C ASP A 170 -11.93 9.64 16.39
N ASN A 171 -11.13 10.10 17.35
CA ASN A 171 -11.09 11.51 17.74
C ASN A 171 -10.34 12.35 16.70
N CYS A 172 -11.01 12.59 15.56
CA CYS A 172 -10.53 13.35 14.42
C CYS A 172 -11.37 14.62 14.25
N ASP A 173 -10.76 15.72 13.81
CA ASP A 173 -11.45 17.01 13.56
C ASP A 173 -12.68 16.88 12.66
N ALA A 174 -12.64 15.96 11.68
CA ALA A 174 -13.78 15.68 10.81
C ALA A 174 -15.00 15.16 11.59
N HIS A 175 -14.80 14.55 12.75
CA HIS A 175 -15.82 13.93 13.59
C HIS A 175 -16.21 14.79 14.80
N SER A 176 -15.50 15.90 15.03
CA SER A 176 -15.72 16.86 16.13
C SER A 176 -17.20 17.16 16.40
N LYS A 177 -17.99 17.38 15.35
CA LYS A 177 -19.44 17.68 15.42
C LYS A 177 -20.31 16.52 15.93
N TYR A 178 -19.81 15.29 15.88
CA TYR A 178 -20.57 14.06 16.11
C TYR A 178 -20.10 13.28 17.35
N HIS A 179 -19.07 13.77 18.08
CA HIS A 179 -18.58 13.12 19.31
C HIS A 179 -19.63 13.02 20.42
N ASN A 180 -20.60 13.93 20.45
CA ASN A 180 -21.66 13.97 21.46
C ASN A 180 -22.96 13.30 20.97
N GLU A 181 -23.04 12.90 19.70
CA GLU A 181 -24.16 12.16 19.14
C GLU A 181 -23.86 10.67 19.26
N ILE A 182 -24.08 10.13 20.45
CA ILE A 182 -24.26 8.69 20.62
C ILE A 182 -25.49 8.35 19.77
N PHE A 183 -25.30 7.79 18.58
CA PHE A 183 -26.39 7.18 17.81
C PHE A 183 -26.84 5.91 18.57
N ALA A 184 -27.62 6.15 19.61
CA ALA A 184 -28.13 5.14 20.50
C ALA A 184 -29.36 4.49 19.88
N ALA A 185 -29.16 3.30 19.33
CA ALA A 185 -30.10 2.22 19.60
C ALA A 185 -29.26 0.96 19.86
N LYS A 186 -29.29 0.57 21.14
CA LYS A 186 -28.56 -0.53 21.82
C LYS A 186 -28.03 -1.62 20.89
N TYR A 187 -26.71 -1.83 20.90
CA TYR A 187 -26.00 -2.99 21.48
C TYR A 187 -24.49 -2.89 21.13
N ASP A 188 -23.66 -3.40 22.04
CA ASP A 188 -22.20 -3.22 22.13
C ASP A 188 -21.40 -3.68 20.91
N PHE A 189 -20.40 -2.88 20.54
CA PHE A 189 -19.24 -3.34 19.76
C PHE A 189 -18.00 -2.54 20.23
N GLU A 190 -16.79 -2.88 19.79
CA GLU A 190 -15.54 -2.15 20.03
C GLU A 190 -14.74 -2.25 18.73
N ILE A 191 -13.94 -1.22 18.38
CA ILE A 191 -13.10 -1.26 17.17
C ILE A 191 -11.67 -0.79 17.48
N ALA A 192 -10.72 -1.59 17.01
CA ALA A 192 -9.33 -1.21 16.79
C ALA A 192 -9.20 -0.39 15.49
N ALA A 193 -8.71 0.84 15.59
CA ALA A 193 -8.25 1.62 14.46
C ALA A 193 -6.74 1.40 14.27
N THR A 194 -6.29 1.21 13.03
CA THR A 194 -4.87 1.28 12.62
C THR A 194 -4.68 2.45 11.68
#